data_AF-A0A1H3LLY1-F1
#
_entry.id   AF-A0A1H3LLY1-F1
#
_cell.length_a   1.000
_cell.length_b   1.000
_cell.length_c   1.000
_cell.angle_alpha   90.00
_cell.angle_beta   90.00
_cell.angle_gamma   90.00
#
_symmetry.space_group_name_H-M   'P 1'
#
loop_
_entity.id
_entity.type
_entity.pdbx_description
1 polymer ?
#
loop_
_entity_poly.entity_id
_entity_poly.type
_entity_poly.pdbx_seq_one_letter_code
_entity_poly.pdbx_strand_id
1 'polypeptide(L)'
;MLRTDEIPDELWELIQPVLPAGGHQGRPWNDHRLTLEAIIWRYRTGSPWRDLPDHFGAWQSVWERHRRWSDDGTYVRMFAAVRAAAPERDEQL
;
A
#
# COMPACT_ATOMS: atom_id res chain seq x y z
N MET A 1 3.28 -21.07 4.39
CA MET A 1 3.17 -20.64 2.98
C MET A 1 3.01 -19.13 3.04
N LEU A 2 4.07 -18.36 2.80
CA LEU A 2 3.98 -16.88 2.87
C LEU A 2 3.02 -16.43 1.77
N ARG A 3 1.99 -15.66 2.11
CA ARG A 3 1.20 -15.00 1.06
C ARG A 3 2.14 -14.02 0.40
N THR A 4 2.34 -14.12 -0.90
CA THR A 4 3.24 -13.21 -1.65
C THR A 4 2.79 -11.74 -1.58
N ASP A 5 1.60 -11.50 -1.03
CA ASP A 5 0.98 -10.18 -0.90
C ASP A 5 1.04 -9.63 0.52
N GLU A 6 1.70 -10.31 1.46
CA GLU A 6 1.94 -9.80 2.80
C GLU A 6 3.13 -8.83 2.78
N ILE A 7 2.89 -7.60 3.22
CA ILE A 7 3.96 -6.62 3.41
C ILE A 7 4.76 -7.03 4.65
N PRO A 8 6.10 -7.17 4.59
CA PRO A 8 6.90 -7.47 5.77
C PRO A 8 6.72 -6.41 6.86
N ASP A 9 6.67 -6.82 8.14
CA ASP A 9 6.46 -5.88 9.25
C ASP A 9 7.51 -4.76 9.27
N GLU A 10 8.77 -5.08 9.01
CA GLU A 10 9.86 -4.09 8.92
C GLU A 10 9.59 -3.02 7.84
N LEU A 11 9.05 -3.43 6.69
CA LEU A 11 8.66 -2.50 5.63
C LEU A 11 7.43 -1.69 6.05
N TRP A 12 6.48 -2.34 6.71
CA TRP A 12 5.25 -1.71 7.20
C TRP A 12 5.56 -0.58 8.21
N GLU A 13 6.47 -0.81 9.15
CA GLU A 13 6.90 0.19 10.14
C GLU A 13 7.50 1.45 9.50
N LEU A 14 8.13 1.32 8.32
CA LEU A 14 8.67 2.46 7.57
C LEU A 14 7.58 3.27 6.85
N ILE A 15 6.55 2.60 6.31
CA ILE A 15 5.52 3.24 5.49
C ILE A 15 4.31 3.73 6.28
N GLN A 16 3.97 3.07 7.39
CA GLN A 16 2.80 3.42 8.20
C GLN A 16 2.80 4.90 8.64
N PRO A 17 3.93 5.49 9.09
CA PRO A 17 3.94 6.87 9.58
C PRO A 17 3.68 7.93 8.51
N VAL A 18 3.94 7.61 7.23
CA VAL A 18 3.79 8.57 6.10
C VAL A 18 2.46 8.44 5.37
N LEU A 19 1.64 7.47 5.78
CA LEU A 19 0.27 7.35 5.31
C LEU A 19 -0.58 8.52 5.81
N PRO A 20 -1.55 8.98 5.02
CA PRO A 20 -2.45 10.03 5.47
C PRO A 20 -3.16 9.59 6.77
N ALA A 21 -3.33 10.52 7.72
CA ALA A 21 -4.17 10.28 8.89
C ALA A 21 -5.63 10.05 8.44
N GLY A 22 -6.37 9.25 9.21
CA GLY A 22 -7.71 8.70 8.93
C GLY A 22 -8.74 9.63 8.25
N GLY A 23 -9.82 9.01 7.77
CA GLY A 23 -10.87 9.67 6.99
C GLY A 23 -11.58 10.82 7.67
N HIS A 24 -12.28 11.62 6.85
CA HIS A 24 -13.19 12.64 7.34
C HIS A 24 -14.11 12.07 8.43
N GLN A 25 -14.35 12.90 9.45
CA GLN A 25 -15.17 12.68 10.65
C GLN A 25 -16.10 11.45 10.57
N GLY A 26 -15.84 10.46 11.44
CA GLY A 26 -16.81 9.42 11.82
C GLY A 26 -16.69 8.05 11.17
N ARG A 27 -15.83 7.86 10.16
CA ARG A 27 -15.56 6.52 9.58
C ARG A 27 -14.06 6.22 9.62
N PRO A 28 -13.59 5.32 10.51
CA PRO A 28 -12.24 4.79 10.42
C PRO A 28 -11.98 4.28 9.00
N TRP A 29 -10.83 4.60 8.43
CA TRP A 29 -10.43 4.00 7.17
C TRP A 29 -10.27 2.49 7.35
N ASN A 30 -10.57 1.71 6.30
CA ASN A 30 -10.15 0.31 6.26
C ASN A 30 -8.65 0.22 6.54
N ASP A 31 -8.22 -0.91 7.07
CA ASP A 31 -6.82 -1.21 7.32
C ASP A 31 -5.97 -0.82 6.09
N HIS A 32 -5.08 0.15 6.30
CA HIS A 32 -4.20 0.66 5.25
C HIS A 32 -3.25 -0.41 4.74
N ARG A 33 -2.81 -1.31 5.63
CA ARG A 33 -1.95 -2.43 5.25
C ARG A 33 -2.69 -3.33 4.30
N LEU A 34 -3.87 -3.80 4.70
CA LEU A 34 -4.72 -4.65 3.87
C LEU A 34 -5.04 -4.01 2.51
N THR A 35 -5.29 -2.69 2.49
CA THR A 35 -5.54 -1.97 1.23
C THR A 35 -4.31 -1.95 0.33
N LEU A 36 -3.13 -1.73 0.90
CA LEU A 36 -1.89 -1.71 0.12
C LEU A 36 -1.53 -3.12 -0.38
N GLU A 37 -1.72 -4.15 0.45
CA GLU A 37 -1.56 -5.57 0.09
C GLU A 37 -2.49 -5.96 -1.07
N ALA A 38 -3.76 -5.50 -1.04
CA ALA A 38 -4.72 -5.70 -2.13
C ALA A 38 -4.25 -5.07 -3.46
N ILE A 39 -3.68 -3.87 -3.38
CA ILE A 39 -3.13 -3.16 -4.54
C ILE A 39 -1.92 -3.91 -5.10
N ILE A 40 -1.00 -4.36 -4.24
CA ILE A 40 0.17 -5.16 -4.61
C ILE A 40 -0.27 -6.47 -5.30
N TRP A 41 -1.22 -7.19 -4.72
CA TRP A 41 -1.79 -8.40 -5.32
C TRP A 41 -2.31 -8.15 -6.73
N ARG A 42 -3.06 -7.06 -6.93
CA ARG A 42 -3.63 -6.71 -8.24
C ARG A 42 -2.53 -6.45 -9.27
N TYR A 43 -1.48 -5.73 -8.90
CA TYR A 43 -0.37 -5.45 -9.83
C TYR A 43 0.51 -6.67 -10.09
N ARG A 44 0.69 -7.54 -9.09
CA ARG A 44 1.43 -8.79 -9.22
C ARG A 44 0.72 -9.80 -10.12
N THR A 45 -0.59 -9.91 -10.00
CA THR A 45 -1.39 -10.89 -10.77
C THR A 45 -1.86 -10.35 -12.13
N GLY A 46 -1.93 -9.03 -12.29
CA GLY A 46 -2.50 -8.39 -13.48
C GLY A 46 -4.02 -8.52 -13.59
N SER A 47 -4.68 -9.07 -12.57
CA SER A 47 -6.12 -9.33 -12.58
C SER A 47 -6.93 -8.02 -12.66
N PRO A 48 -8.14 -8.06 -13.25
CA PRO A 48 -9.10 -6.97 -13.15
C PRO A 48 -9.42 -6.65 -11.68
N TRP A 49 -9.72 -5.38 -11.38
CA TRP A 49 -10.13 -4.98 -10.02
C TRP A 49 -11.34 -5.75 -9.50
N ARG A 50 -12.27 -6.13 -10.40
CA ARG A 50 -13.48 -6.88 -10.04
C ARG A 50 -13.20 -8.30 -9.54
N ASP A 51 -12.02 -8.83 -9.82
CA ASP A 51 -11.60 -10.18 -9.45
C ASP A 51 -10.74 -10.18 -8.18
N LEU A 52 -10.69 -9.05 -7.48
CA LEU A 52 -9.99 -8.93 -6.21
C LEU A 52 -10.58 -9.94 -5.20
N PRO A 53 -9.76 -10.77 -4.54
CA PRO A 53 -10.25 -11.71 -3.53
C PRO A 53 -11.02 -11.02 -2.40
N ASP A 54 -12.12 -11.64 -1.98
CA ASP A 54 -13.05 -11.07 -0.98
C ASP A 54 -12.38 -10.70 0.36
N HIS A 55 -11.28 -11.35 0.73
CA HIS A 55 -10.56 -11.07 1.97
C HIS A 55 -9.88 -9.69 1.99
N PHE A 56 -9.66 -9.07 0.83
CA PHE A 56 -9.20 -7.68 0.73
C PHE A 56 -10.34 -6.66 0.89
N GLY A 57 -11.59 -7.13 0.94
CA GLY A 57 -12.79 -6.29 0.99
C GLY A 57 -13.24 -5.81 -0.39
N ALA A 58 -14.14 -4.81 -0.40
CA ALA A 58 -14.76 -4.32 -1.62
C ALA A 58 -13.73 -3.66 -2.56
N TRP A 59 -13.61 -4.19 -3.78
CA TRP A 59 -12.65 -3.68 -4.76
C TRP A 59 -12.83 -2.19 -5.09
N GLN A 60 -14.05 -1.65 -5.01
CA GLN A 60 -14.31 -0.23 -5.23
C GLN A 60 -13.57 0.63 -4.18
N SER A 61 -13.60 0.22 -2.92
CA SER A 61 -12.94 0.93 -1.83
C SER A 61 -11.41 0.90 -1.97
N VAL A 62 -10.86 -0.25 -2.40
CA VAL A 62 -9.43 -0.39 -2.70
C VAL A 62 -9.03 0.49 -3.87
N TRP A 63 -9.81 0.48 -4.96
CA TRP A 63 -9.56 1.30 -6.14
C TRP A 63 -9.64 2.80 -5.86
N GLU A 64 -10.67 3.26 -5.13
CA GLU A 64 -10.80 4.67 -4.74
C GLU A 64 -9.61 5.14 -3.91
N ARG A 65 -9.11 4.27 -3.03
CA ARG A 65 -7.95 4.54 -2.19
C ARG A 65 -6.66 4.57 -3.01
N HIS A 66 -6.47 3.60 -3.90
CA HIS A 66 -5.37 3.60 -4.86
C HIS A 66 -5.34 4.89 -5.68
N ARG A 67 -6.49 5.30 -6.24
CA ARG A 67 -6.61 6.56 -6.99
C ARG A 67 -6.23 7.77 -6.15
N ARG A 68 -6.76 7.87 -4.93
CA ARG A 68 -6.45 8.98 -4.02
C ARG A 68 -4.95 9.05 -3.70
N TRP A 69 -4.31 7.92 -3.38
CA TRP A 69 -2.89 7.86 -3.07
C TRP A 69 -1.98 8.19 -4.26
N SER A 70 -2.42 7.90 -5.48
CA SER A 70 -1.78 8.36 -6.71
C SER A 70 -1.88 9.88 -6.87
N ASP A 71 -3.06 10.45 -6.60
CA ASP A 71 -3.34 11.87 -6.81
C ASP A 71 -2.71 12.78 -5.73
N ASP A 72 -2.63 12.32 -4.48
CA ASP A 72 -2.19 13.13 -3.33
C ASP A 72 -0.69 12.95 -2.95
N GLY A 73 0.05 12.20 -3.77
CA GLY A 73 1.48 11.94 -3.59
C GLY A 73 1.81 10.98 -2.44
N THR A 74 0.84 10.23 -1.90
CA THR A 74 1.10 9.23 -0.84
C THR A 74 2.14 8.21 -1.27
N TYR A 75 2.10 7.73 -2.51
CA TYR A 75 3.12 6.79 -3.01
C TYR A 75 4.53 7.38 -3.03
N VAL A 76 4.66 8.68 -3.34
CA VAL A 76 5.96 9.37 -3.32
C VAL A 76 6.52 9.40 -1.91
N ARG A 77 5.67 9.70 -0.90
CA ARG A 77 6.08 9.69 0.51
C ARG A 77 6.49 8.30 0.99
N MET A 78 5.72 7.26 0.63
CA MET A 78 6.08 5.87 0.93
C MET A 78 7.44 5.51 0.36
N PHE A 79 7.66 5.80 -0.94
CA PHE A 79 8.92 5.48 -1.61
C PHE A 79 10.10 6.24 -0.98
N ALA A 80 9.93 7.51 -0.63
CA ALA A 80 10.94 8.30 0.05
C ALA A 80 11.29 7.72 1.44
N ALA A 81 10.30 7.27 2.21
CA ALA A 81 10.52 6.65 3.52
C ALA A 81 11.34 5.35 3.41
N VAL A 82 10.99 4.49 2.46
CA VAL A 82 11.72 3.24 2.20
C VAL A 82 13.14 3.54 1.73
N ARG A 83 13.33 4.51 0.85
CA ARG A 83 14.65 4.93 0.37
C ARG A 83 15.54 5.50 1.48
N ALA A 84 14.98 6.29 2.39
CA ALA A 84 15.73 6.87 3.50
C ALA A 84 16.20 5.82 4.51
N ALA A 85 15.49 4.70 4.62
CA ALA A 85 15.85 3.58 5.49
C ALA A 85 16.78 2.55 4.83
N ALA A 86 16.89 2.55 3.50
CA ALA A 86 17.83 1.69 2.81
C ALA A 86 19.26 2.20 3.08
N PRO A 87 20.19 1.35 3.55
CA PRO A 87 21.60 1.73 3.54
C PRO A 87 22.00 2.03 2.10
N GLU A 88 22.79 3.09 1.89
CA GLU A 88 23.26 3.48 0.57
C GLU A 88 23.88 2.25 -0.10
N ARG A 89 23.16 1.68 -1.07
CA ARG A 89 23.76 0.72 -1.98
C ARG A 89 24.64 1.57 -2.86
N ASP A 90 25.92 1.65 -2.50
CA ASP A 90 26.99 2.11 -3.37
C ASP A 90 26.82 1.39 -4.72
N GLU A 91 26.25 2.10 -5.69
CA GLU A 91 26.32 1.74 -7.10
C GLU A 91 27.77 1.98 -7.54
N GLN A 92 28.65 1.03 -7.22
CA GLN A 92 29.88 0.84 -7.97
C GLN A 92 29.53 -0.03 -9.18
N LEU A 93 29.26 0.63 -10.31
CA LEU A 93 29.37 0.08 -11.66
C LEU A 93 30.27 1.01 -12.49
#